data_AF-A0A961R847-F1
#
_entry.id   AF-A0A961R847-F1
#
_cell.length_a   1.000
_cell.length_b   1.000
_cell.length_c   1.000
_cell.angle_alpha   90.00
_cell.angle_beta   90.00
_cell.angle_gamma   90.00
#
_symmetry.space_group_name_H-M   'P 1'
#
loop_
_entity.id
_entity.type
_entity.pdbx_description
1 polymer ?
#
loop_
_entity_poly.entity_id
_entity_poly.type
_entity_poly.pdbx_seq_one_letter_code
_entity_poly.pdbx_strand_id
1 'polypeptide(L)' 'MGEVVNLRMARKRKARQDREATAEQNRITHGLTRAERDLAQKTRKLDATRLDRHRRDTPEDGQS' A
#
# COMPACT_ATOMS: atom_id res chain seq x y z
N MET A 1 -51.08 -1.48 0.66
CA MET A 1 -50.37 -2.34 1.64
C MET A 1 -48.96 -1.80 1.74
N GLY A 2 -48.64 -1.08 2.83
CA GLY A 2 -47.35 -0.38 2.97
C GLY A 2 -46.33 -1.27 3.66
N GLU A 3 -45.19 -1.51 3.01
CA GLU A 3 -44.10 -2.25 3.62
C GLU A 3 -43.41 -1.38 4.69
N VAL A 4 -43.49 -1.80 5.96
CA VAL A 4 -42.85 -1.10 7.06
C VAL A 4 -41.37 -1.46 7.07
N VAL A 5 -40.54 -0.61 6.44
CA VAL A 5 -39.09 -0.82 6.41
C VAL A 5 -38.47 -0.37 7.73
N ASN A 6 -37.74 -1.28 8.37
CA ASN A 6 -37.01 -0.96 9.59
C ASN A 6 -35.72 -0.18 9.27
N LEU A 7 -35.80 1.15 9.36
CA LEU A 7 -34.68 2.05 9.09
C LEU A 7 -33.48 1.84 10.02
N ARG A 8 -33.68 1.33 11.25
CA ARG A 8 -32.56 1.01 12.16
C ARG A 8 -31.70 -0.11 11.60
N MET A 9 -32.32 -1.16 11.09
CA MET A 9 -31.61 -2.28 10.47
C MET A 9 -30.95 -1.85 9.15
N ALA A 10 -31.63 -1.03 8.35
CA ALA A 10 -31.06 -0.49 7.12
C ALA A 10 -29.78 0.33 7.39
N ARG A 11 -29.81 1.25 8.37
CA ARG A 11 -28.62 2.01 8.79
C ARG A 11 -27.50 1.12 9.31
N LYS A 12 -27.82 0.10 10.12
CA LYS A 12 -26.82 -0.85 10.63
C LYS A 12 -26.14 -1.63 9.51
N ARG A 13 -26.88 -2.04 8.49
CA ARG A 13 -26.35 -2.72 7.30
C ARG A 13 -25.40 -1.80 6.53
N LYS A 14 -25.83 -0.56 6.24
CA LYS A 14 -24.98 0.45 5.58
C LYS A 14 -23.66 0.68 6.32
N ALA A 15 -23.74 0.92 7.63
CA ALA A 15 -22.54 1.13 8.46
C ALA A 15 -21.59 -0.09 8.49
N ARG A 16 -22.11 -1.31 8.34
CA ARG A 16 -21.27 -2.51 8.23
C ARG A 16 -20.56 -2.55 6.86
N GLN A 17 -21.29 -2.29 5.78
CA GLN A 17 -20.73 -2.25 4.42
C GLN A 17 -19.63 -1.19 4.29
N ASP A 18 -19.86 0.02 4.82
CA ASP A 18 -18.87 1.10 4.77
C ASP A 18 -17.57 0.71 5.50
N ARG A 19 -17.68 -0.01 6.63
CA ARG A 19 -16.53 -0.53 7.38
C ARG A 19 -15.79 -1.63 6.65
N GLU A 20 -16.52 -2.53 5.98
CA GLU A 20 -15.93 -3.61 5.17
C GLU A 20 -15.16 -3.03 3.99
N ALA A 21 -15.73 -2.07 3.26
CA ALA A 21 -15.06 -1.37 2.16
C ALA A 21 -13.80 -0.63 2.64
N THR A 22 -13.88 0.04 3.79
CA THR A 22 -12.71 0.69 4.40
C THR A 22 -11.64 -0.33 4.79
N ALA A 23 -12.04 -1.48 5.36
CA ALA A 23 -11.11 -2.54 5.73
C ALA A 23 -10.45 -3.17 4.49
N GLU A 24 -11.18 -3.34 3.39
CA GLU A 24 -10.66 -3.82 2.11
C GLU A 24 -9.63 -2.83 1.52
N GLN A 25 -9.98 -1.54 1.48
CA GLN A 25 -9.03 -0.49 1.06
C GLN A 25 -7.78 -0.47 1.96
N ASN A 26 -7.95 -0.67 3.27
CA ASN A 26 -6.84 -0.75 4.20
C ASN A 26 -6.01 -2.03 4.02
N ARG A 27 -6.60 -3.17 3.66
CA ARG A 27 -5.85 -4.38 3.29
C ARG A 27 -5.06 -4.17 2.00
N ILE A 28 -5.57 -3.39 1.05
CA ILE A 28 -4.82 -3.08 -0.18
C ILE A 28 -3.68 -2.09 0.13
N THR A 29 -3.99 -1.03 0.87
CA THR A 29 -3.06 0.08 1.15
C THR A 29 -2.03 -0.28 2.24
N HIS A 30 -2.43 -1.14 3.18
CA HIS A 30 -1.67 -1.51 4.38
C HIS A 30 -1.56 -3.03 4.58
N GLY A 31 -1.87 -3.85 3.57
CA GLY A 31 -1.76 -5.31 3.65
C GLY A 31 -0.34 -5.82 3.85
N LEU A 32 0.66 -4.97 3.59
CA LEU A 32 1.99 -5.15 4.16
C LEU A 32 2.00 -4.50 5.54
N THR A 33 2.24 -5.33 6.56
CA THR A 33 2.50 -4.87 7.91
C THR A 33 3.65 -3.85 7.90
N ARG A 34 3.69 -2.97 8.91
CA ARG A 34 4.77 -1.97 9.02
C ARG A 34 6.16 -2.62 8.98
N ALA A 35 6.30 -3.79 9.61
CA ALA A 35 7.54 -4.56 9.62
C ALA A 35 7.94 -5.05 8.21
N GLU A 36 6.99 -5.58 7.43
CA GLU A 36 7.26 -6.04 6.05
C GLU A 36 7.58 -4.87 5.11
N ARG A 37 6.89 -3.74 5.28
CA ARG A 37 7.16 -2.51 4.54
C ARG A 37 8.56 -1.97 4.82
N ASP A 38 8.96 -1.94 6.09
CA ASP A 38 10.28 -1.50 6.52
C ASP A 38 11.37 -2.45 6.02
N LEU A 39 11.14 -3.76 6.07
CA LEU A 39 12.04 -4.77 5.51
C LEU A 39 12.20 -4.56 4.01
N ALA A 40 11.10 -4.42 3.25
CA ALA A 40 11.14 -4.19 1.82
C ALA A 40 11.87 -2.88 1.47
N GLN A 41 11.66 -1.79 2.22
CA GLN A 41 12.43 -0.55 2.03
C GLN A 41 13.92 -0.73 2.30
N LYS A 42 14.29 -1.42 3.37
CA LYS A 42 15.71 -1.68 3.69
C LYS A 42 16.38 -2.53 2.62
N THR A 43 15.71 -3.58 2.15
CA THR A 43 16.21 -4.41 1.04
C THR A 43 16.43 -3.56 -0.22
N ARG A 44 15.43 -2.76 -0.62
CA ARG A 44 15.56 -1.85 -1.78
C ARG A 44 16.72 -0.86 -1.63
N LYS A 45 16.92 -0.29 -0.45
CA LYS A 45 18.04 0.62 -0.19
C LYS A 45 19.39 -0.09 -0.30
N LEU A 46 19.52 -1.27 0.30
CA LEU A 46 20.75 -2.07 0.21
C LEU A 46 21.06 -2.44 -1.23
N ASP A 47 20.06 -2.83 -2.00
CA ASP A 47 20.23 -3.20 -3.40
C ASP A 47 20.60 -1.98 -4.24
N ALA A 48 19.97 -0.82 -4.02
CA ALA A 48 20.36 0.43 -4.67
C ALA A 48 21.82 0.80 -4.34
N THR A 49 22.23 0.74 -3.08
CA THR A 49 23.62 1.03 -2.68
C THR A 49 24.61 0.01 -3.25
N ARG A 50 24.24 -1.27 -3.35
CA ARG A 50 25.06 -2.29 -4.02
C ARG A 50 25.23 -1.96 -5.49
N LEU A 51 24.15 -1.65 -6.19
CA LEU A 51 24.18 -1.26 -7.61
C LEU A 51 25.03 -0.01 -7.81
N ASP A 52 24.87 1.02 -6.99
CA ASP A 52 25.70 2.24 -7.05
C ASP A 52 27.18 1.94 -6.77
N ARG A 53 27.50 1.08 -5.79
CA ARG A 53 28.90 0.68 -5.53
C ARG A 53 29.51 -0.11 -6.68
N HIS A 54 28.70 -0.89 -7.39
CA HIS A 54 29.13 -1.64 -8.56
C HIS A 54 29.07 -0.81 -9.85
N ARG A 55 28.53 0.41 -9.79
CA ARG A 55 28.60 1.38 -10.87
C ARG A 55 30.06 1.80 -11.02
N ARG A 56 30.72 1.22 -12.01
CA ARG A 56 31.94 1.81 -12.55
C ARG A 56 31.45 2.98 -13.36
N ASP A 57 31.73 4.20 -12.90
CA ASP A 57 31.65 5.36 -13.78
C ASP A 57 32.61 5.07 -14.92
N THR A 58 32.11 4.54 -16.03
CA THR A 58 32.84 4.59 -17.29
C THR A 58 33.05 6.07 -17.57
N PRO A 59 34.29 6.56 -17.65
CA PRO A 59 34.52 7.85 -18.24
C PRO A 59 34.16 7.68 -19.72
N GLU A 60 32.90 7.89 -20.08
CA GLU A 60 32.55 8.18 -21.46
C GLU A 60 33.19 9.52 -21.78
N ASP A 61 34.39 9.45 -22.37
CA ASP A 61 34.70 10.11 -23.63
C ASP A 61 34.06 11.49 -23.83
N GLY A 62 34.39 12.41 -22.91
CA GLY A 62 34.14 13.84 -23.01
C GLY A 62 35.44 14.61 -22.92
N GLN A 63 36.40 14.30 -23.79
CA GLN A 63 37.50 15.21 -24.09
C GLN A 63 36.89 16.48 -24.70
N SER A 64 37.04 17.61 -24.01
CA SER A 64 36.90 18.96 -24.54
C SER A 64 38.05 19.79 -24.02
#